data_AF-A0A1W0E2Y3-F1
#
_entry.id   AF-A0A1W0E2Y3-F1
#
_cell.length_a   1.000
_cell.length_b   1.000
_cell.length_c   1.000
_cell.angle_alpha   90.00
_cell.angle_beta   90.00
_cell.angle_gamma   90.00
#
_symmetry.space_group_name_H-M   'P 1'
#
loop_
_entity.id
_entity.type
_entity.pdbx_description
1 polymer ?
#
loop_
_entity_poly.entity_id
_entity_poly.type
_entity_poly.pdbx_seq_one_letter_code
_entity_poly.pdbx_strand_id
1 'polypeptide(L)'
;MIRIWVDEDPEVLLKVLAHKVANTFNIQVSVSTIDRVLCSFHYTLKDSTLVQRNQNNERTIELRFEYAQKFHQLECEFPDDNFVFLDKLDFRL
;
A
#
# COMPACT_ATOMS: atom_id res chain seq x y z
N MET A 1 22.82 2.41 -3.22
CA MET A 1 22.47 3.45 -4.23
C MET A 1 21.12 3.18 -4.88
N ILE A 2 20.92 2.06 -5.59
CA ILE A 2 19.59 1.68 -6.12
C ILE A 2 18.55 1.64 -4.99
N ARG A 3 18.93 1.07 -3.84
CA ARG A 3 18.12 1.10 -2.61
C ARG A 3 17.63 2.51 -2.21
N ILE A 4 18.52 3.51 -2.23
CA ILE A 4 18.17 4.89 -1.85
C ILE A 4 17.10 5.45 -2.79
N TRP A 5 17.24 5.19 -4.09
CA TRP A 5 16.25 5.65 -5.08
C TRP A 5 14.87 5.02 -4.89
N VAL A 6 14.81 3.77 -4.42
CA VAL A 6 13.54 3.09 -4.11
C VAL A 6 12.99 3.52 -2.75
N ASP A 7 13.85 3.79 -1.77
CA ASP A 7 13.43 4.31 -0.46
C ASP A 7 12.85 5.74 -0.59
N GLU A 8 13.37 6.56 -1.52
CA GLU A 8 12.85 7.90 -1.84
C GLU A 8 11.53 7.86 -2.63
N ASP A 9 11.40 6.93 -3.59
CA ASP A 9 10.22 6.74 -4.42
C ASP A 9 9.90 5.24 -4.56
N PRO A 10 9.07 4.67 -3.67
CA PRO A 10 8.72 3.25 -3.70
C PRO A 10 7.88 2.83 -4.91
N GLU A 11 7.27 3.79 -5.62
CA GLU A 11 6.43 3.53 -6.80
C GLU A 11 7.24 3.52 -8.10
N VAL A 12 8.56 3.75 -8.02
CA VAL A 12 9.44 3.78 -9.18
C VAL A 12 9.42 2.47 -9.96
N LEU A 13 9.17 2.57 -11.26
CA LEU A 13 9.15 1.41 -12.15
C LEU A 13 10.57 0.83 -12.33
N LEU A 14 10.69 -0.50 -12.37
CA LEU A 14 11.97 -1.18 -12.61
C LEU A 14 12.66 -0.74 -13.91
N LYS A 15 11.88 -0.42 -14.96
CA LYS A 15 12.42 0.11 -16.23
C LYS A 15 13.09 1.46 -16.04
N VAL A 16 12.53 2.31 -15.19
CA VAL A 16 13.10 3.63 -14.88
C VAL A 16 14.40 3.45 -14.09
N LEU A 17 14.43 2.53 -13.12
CA LEU A 17 15.66 2.19 -12.40
C LEU A 17 16.76 1.68 -13.33
N ALA A 18 16.45 0.82 -14.30
CA ALA A 18 17.42 0.34 -15.29
C ALA A 18 18.02 1.49 -16.13
N HIS A 19 17.19 2.42 -16.60
CA HIS A 19 17.68 3.62 -17.30
C HIS A 19 18.52 4.52 -16.39
N LYS A 20 18.14 4.67 -15.12
CA LYS A 20 18.90 5.48 -14.14
C LYS A 20 20.29 4.88 -13.91
N VAL A 21 20.40 3.56 -13.78
CA VAL A 21 21.69 2.86 -13.70
C VAL A 21 22.53 3.08 -14.96
N ALA A 22 21.91 2.95 -16.14
CA ALA A 22 22.60 3.21 -17.40
C ALA A 22 23.14 4.63 -17.50
N ASN A 23 22.36 5.64 -17.11
CA ASN A 23 22.77 7.04 -17.18
C ASN A 23 23.82 7.40 -16.14
N THR A 24 23.73 6.87 -14.92
CA THR A 24 24.65 7.23 -13.83
C THR A 24 26.00 6.52 -13.92
N PHE A 25 26.01 5.26 -14.38
CA PHE A 25 27.21 4.43 -14.38
C PHE A 25 27.70 4.04 -15.76
N ASN A 26 26.97 4.40 -16.82
CA ASN A 26 27.22 3.95 -18.18
C ASN A 26 27.21 2.41 -18.33
N ILE A 27 26.36 1.74 -17.54
CA ILE A 27 26.21 0.28 -17.52
C ILE A 27 24.77 -0.08 -17.87
N GLN A 28 24.59 -0.82 -18.96
CA GLN A 28 23.29 -1.36 -19.35
C GLN A 28 22.96 -2.60 -18.52
N VAL A 29 21.78 -2.60 -17.90
CA VAL A 29 21.27 -3.73 -17.11
C VAL A 29 19.84 -4.05 -17.50
N SER A 30 19.49 -5.33 -17.48
CA SER A 30 18.11 -5.75 -17.72
C SER A 30 17.23 -5.41 -16.52
N VAL A 31 15.92 -5.29 -16.79
CA VAL A 31 14.88 -5.16 -15.75
C VAL A 31 14.96 -6.30 -14.73
N SER A 32 15.21 -7.52 -15.18
CA SER A 32 15.36 -8.70 -14.31
C SER A 32 16.58 -8.63 -13.40
N THR A 33 17.65 -7.94 -13.82
CA THR A 33 18.82 -7.71 -12.95
C THR A 33 18.48 -6.71 -11.84
N ILE A 34 17.75 -5.64 -12.16
CA ILE A 34 17.23 -4.71 -11.15
C ILE A 34 16.35 -5.46 -10.15
N ASP A 35 15.40 -6.25 -10.63
CA ASP A 35 14.49 -7.04 -9.80
C ASP A 35 15.26 -7.95 -8.81
N ARG A 36 16.25 -8.71 -9.30
CA ARG A 36 17.10 -9.55 -8.45
C ARG A 36 17.88 -8.76 -7.39
N VAL A 37 18.37 -7.57 -7.76
CA VAL A 37 19.07 -6.68 -6.83
C VAL A 37 18.11 -6.13 -5.76
N LEU A 38 16.87 -5.83 -6.12
CA LEU A 38 15.86 -5.41 -5.13
C LEU A 38 15.49 -6.56 -4.20
N CYS A 39 15.33 -7.77 -4.73
CA CYS A 39 15.10 -8.97 -3.94
C CYS A 39 16.25 -9.23 -2.93
N SER A 40 17.51 -8.96 -3.30
CA SER A 40 18.63 -9.12 -2.38
C SER A 40 18.66 -8.10 -1.24
N PHE A 41 17.94 -6.99 -1.38
CA PHE A 41 17.67 -6.03 -0.30
C PHE A 41 16.38 -6.34 0.49
N HIS A 42 15.76 -7.49 0.25
CA HIS A 42 14.48 -7.90 0.84
C HIS A 42 13.27 -7.03 0.41
N TYR A 43 13.35 -6.33 -0.72
CA TYR A 43 12.17 -5.72 -1.31
C TYR A 43 11.34 -6.75 -2.07
N THR A 44 10.03 -6.54 -2.08
CA THR A 44 9.08 -7.33 -2.86
C THR A 44 8.26 -6.37 -3.72
N LEU A 45 8.16 -6.65 -5.01
CA LEU A 45 7.23 -5.95 -5.88
C LEU A 45 5.82 -6.43 -5.57
N LYS A 46 4.94 -5.48 -5.23
CA LYS A 46 3.52 -5.71 -5.11
C LYS A 46 2.82 -4.94 -6.20
N ASP A 47 1.88 -5.60 -6.86
CA ASP A 47 0.98 -4.92 -7.77
C ASP A 47 0.09 -4.00 -6.91
N SER A 48 0.19 -2.70 -7.11
CA SER A 48 -0.70 -1.77 -6.46
C SER A 48 -2.03 -1.86 -7.18
N THR A 49 -2.99 -2.60 -6.61
CA THR A 49 -4.39 -2.46 -7.02
C THR A 49 -4.74 -0.99 -6.81
N LEU A 50 -4.87 -0.24 -7.91
CA LEU A 50 -5.39 1.12 -7.92
C LEU A 50 -6.80 1.06 -7.33
N VAL A 51 -6.91 1.20 -6.02
CA VAL A 51 -8.18 1.50 -5.38
C VAL A 51 -8.55 2.88 -5.90
N GLN A 52 -9.33 2.94 -6.98
CA GLN A 52 -9.79 4.17 -7.63
C GLN A 52 -10.77 5.00 -6.78
N ARG A 53 -10.75 4.84 -5.45
CA ARG A 53 -11.39 5.78 -4.55
C ARG A 53 -10.35 6.26 -3.58
N ASN A 54 -10.22 7.57 -3.53
CA ASN A 54 -9.51 8.31 -2.50
C ASN A 54 -10.22 8.09 -1.14
N GLN A 55 -10.26 6.84 -0.67
CA GLN A 55 -10.95 6.38 0.55
C GLN A 55 -10.19 6.79 1.81
N ASN A 56 -8.99 7.34 1.67
CA ASN A 56 -8.15 7.82 2.75
C ASN A 56 -7.92 9.33 2.61
N ASN A 57 -8.94 10.08 2.17
CA ASN A 57 -8.90 11.53 2.37
C ASN A 57 -9.01 11.84 3.88
N GLU A 58 -8.53 13.01 4.30
CA GLU A 58 -8.46 13.42 5.71
C GLU A 58 -9.79 13.22 6.44
N ARG A 59 -10.89 13.65 5.81
CA ARG A 59 -12.25 13.47 6.34
C ARG A 59 -12.62 11.99 6.57
N THR A 60 -12.25 11.08 5.66
CA THR A 60 -12.59 9.65 5.82
C THR A 60 -11.72 9.01 6.91
N ILE A 61 -10.49 9.48 7.09
CA ILE A 61 -9.61 9.04 8.19
C ILE A 61 -10.21 9.48 9.53
N GLU A 62 -10.60 10.75 9.66
CA GLU A 62 -11.25 11.28 10.86
C GLU A 62 -12.54 10.51 11.19
N LEU A 63 -13.41 10.29 10.19
CA LEU A 63 -14.65 9.54 10.40
C LEU A 63 -14.40 8.11 10.88
N ARG A 64 -13.38 7.43 10.33
CA ARG A 64 -13.01 6.07 10.78
C ARG A 64 -12.45 6.09 12.20
N PHE A 65 -11.66 7.10 12.55
CA PHE A 65 -11.11 7.27 13.88
C PHE A 65 -12.22 7.51 14.91
N GLU A 66 -13.13 8.44 14.64
CA GLU A 66 -14.28 8.70 15.50
C GLU A 66 -15.18 7.47 15.66
N TYR A 67 -15.45 6.75 14.56
CA TYR A 67 -16.24 5.52 14.60
C TYR A 67 -15.57 4.48 15.52
N ALA A 68 -14.26 4.25 15.36
CA ALA A 68 -13.52 3.30 16.19
C ALA A 68 -13.55 3.69 17.67
N GLN A 69 -13.40 4.98 17.99
CA GLN A 69 -13.51 5.46 19.37
C GLN A 69 -14.91 5.22 19.96
N LYS A 70 -15.97 5.57 19.22
CA LYS A 70 -17.36 5.37 19.66
C LYS A 70 -17.69 3.89 19.81
N PHE A 71 -17.23 3.06 18.88
CA PHE A 71 -17.42 1.61 18.95
C PHE A 71 -16.71 1.02 20.16
N HIS A 72 -15.48 1.41 20.43
CA HIS A 72 -14.74 0.95 21.62
C HIS A 72 -15.43 1.35 22.93
N GLN A 73 -16.01 2.56 23.00
CA GLN A 73 -16.82 2.96 24.15
C GLN A 73 -18.04 2.04 24.34
N LEU A 74 -18.75 1.73 23.25
CA LEU A 74 -19.89 0.83 23.27
C LEU A 74 -19.50 -0.59 23.71
N GLU A 75 -18.35 -1.11 23.26
CA GLU A 75 -17.82 -2.40 23.74
C GLU A 75 -17.56 -2.40 25.25
N CYS A 76 -17.10 -1.28 25.81
CA CYS A 76 -16.89 -1.16 27.26
C CYS A 76 -18.21 -1.08 28.05
N GLU A 77 -19.23 -0.45 27.48
CA GLU A 77 -20.56 -0.28 28.10
C GLU A 77 -21.41 -1.57 28.00
N PHE A 78 -21.24 -2.33 26.93
CA PHE A 78 -21.99 -3.55 26.63
C PHE A 78 -21.03 -4.73 26.39
N PRO A 79 -20.58 -5.42 27.45
CA PRO A 79 -19.70 -6.58 27.31
C PRO A 79 -20.39 -7.71 26.53
N ASP A 80 -19.63 -8.27 25.58
CA ASP A 80 -19.84 -9.37 24.62
C ASP A 80 -21.27 -9.94 24.39
N ASP A 81 -21.58 -10.19 23.10
CA ASP A 81 -22.80 -10.83 22.55
C ASP A 81 -24.06 -9.96 22.35
N ASN A 82 -23.98 -8.63 22.51
CA ASN A 82 -25.12 -7.73 22.30
C ASN A 82 -25.15 -6.97 20.96
N PHE A 83 -24.18 -7.23 20.07
CA PHE A 83 -24.09 -6.53 18.78
C PHE A 83 -24.58 -7.40 17.63
N VAL A 84 -25.56 -6.88 16.88
CA VAL A 84 -25.98 -7.46 15.60
C VAL A 84 -25.53 -6.52 14.49
N PHE A 85 -24.66 -7.02 13.60
CA PHE A 85 -24.17 -6.26 12.45
C PHE A 85 -24.96 -6.65 11.20
N LEU A 86 -25.39 -5.64 10.44
CA LEU A 86 -26.10 -5.81 9.18
C LEU A 86 -25.27 -5.16 8.08
N ASP A 87 -25.01 -5.90 7.00
CA ASP A 87 -24.37 -5.37 5.81
C ASP A 87 -25.15 -5.79 4.55
N LYS A 88 -25.15 -4.92 3.54
CA LYS A 88 -25.82 -5.15 2.27
C LYS A 88 -24.81 -5.64 1.25
N LEU A 89 -24.91 -6.91 0.87
CA LEU A 89 -24.15 -7.46 -0.25
C LEU A 89 -24.95 -7.35 -1.54
N ASP A 90 -24.44 -6.61 -2.52
CA ASP A 90 -25.02 -6.58 -3.87
C ASP A 90 -24.45 -7.74 -4.70
N PHE A 91 -25.29 -8.70 -5.06
CA PHE A 91 -24.90 -9.78 -5.99
C PHE A 91 -24.91 -9.25 -7.42
N ARG A 92 -23.75 -9.25 -8.09
CA ARG A 92 -23.67 -9.08 -9.54
C ARG A 92 -23.77 -10.46 -10.18
N LEU A 93 -24.94 -10.79 -10.72
CA LEU A 93 -25.17 -11.94 -11.60
C LEU A 93 -24.74 -11.61 -13.04
#